data_AF-A0AAD7U808-F1
#
_entry.id   AF-A0AAD7U808-F1
#
_cell.length_a   1.000
_cell.length_b   1.000
_cell.length_c   1.000
_cell.angle_alpha   90.00
_cell.angle_beta   90.00
_cell.angle_gamma   90.00
#
_symmetry.space_group_name_H-M   'P 1'
#
loop_
_entity.id
_entity.type
_entity.pdbx_description
1 polymer ?
#
loop_
_entity_poly.entity_id
_entity_poly.type
_entity_poly.pdbx_seq_one_letter_code
_entity_poly.pdbx_strand_id
1 'polypeptide(L)'
;MTGRGATPETILSLFAAQGDKFSARNLSTAAHRVAKFGGRNCDVRRDRRVMALAEACRRCIREFDPQHLANTAWAFATSGVEAPQLFAAIANAASSRLGEFKPQELANTAWAFATSGVEAPQLFAAIANAASSRLGEFKPQELANTAWAFATSGVEAPQLFAAIANAASSRLGEFDPQHLANTAWAFATSGVEAPQLFAAIADAASSRLGEFNSQGLANTAWAFATAGVEAPQLFAAIANAASSRLGEFNPQGLANTAWAFATAGVEAPQLFAAIANAALSRLGEFNPQDLANTAWAFATAGVEAPQLFAGIADAASSRLDEFNPQNLANTAWAFATARIEVPQLFAGIADATLSRMDEFKPQELANTAWAFATAGVEAPQLFAAIADATPSRLGEFNLRDLANTAWAFACVDWKNDPTIFSEVAHITVADLDAALNDIGLSQLHLASLHFQLEWPERSSPLSNHAQVLKTAYQRWNPSPSQQLQRNVATALDRVGWTHVFEHVTEEGLSLDMAQPDTKRAVEVDGPHHYLKKTRIENGSTRFKSRLLRRLGWEVAHIPYFEWDALDGEQDQDSYLQEKLKVFATARA
;
A
#
# COMPACT_ATOMS: atom_id res chain seq x y z
N MET A 1 -6.37 -37.85 35.78
CA MET A 1 -5.85 -37.61 34.41
C MET A 1 -4.48 -36.95 34.47
N THR A 2 -3.42 -37.72 34.68
CA THR A 2 -2.03 -37.25 34.73
C THR A 2 -1.16 -38.16 33.88
N GLY A 3 -0.63 -37.61 32.78
CA GLY A 3 0.62 -38.09 32.17
C GLY A 3 0.51 -38.96 30.91
N ARG A 4 0.94 -38.39 29.78
CA ARG A 4 1.43 -39.01 28.52
C ARG A 4 0.36 -39.74 27.67
N GLY A 5 -0.08 -39.07 26.61
CA GLY A 5 -0.99 -39.64 25.58
C GLY A 5 -2.21 -38.80 25.23
N ALA A 6 -2.42 -37.63 25.86
CA ALA A 6 -3.59 -36.81 25.61
C ALA A 6 -3.50 -36.07 24.26
N THR A 7 -4.11 -36.65 23.22
CA THR A 7 -4.38 -35.99 21.93
C THR A 7 -5.76 -35.31 21.96
N PRO A 8 -6.04 -34.35 21.05
CA PRO A 8 -7.38 -33.79 20.90
C PRO A 8 -8.45 -34.87 20.78
N GLU A 9 -8.19 -35.92 19.99
CA GLU A 9 -9.09 -37.06 19.82
C GLU A 9 -9.41 -37.76 21.15
N THR A 10 -8.38 -38.09 21.95
CA THR A 10 -8.62 -38.77 23.23
C THR A 10 -9.44 -37.91 24.21
N ILE A 11 -9.25 -36.59 24.18
CA ILE A 11 -9.98 -35.65 25.05
C ILE A 11 -11.43 -35.53 24.58
N LEU A 12 -11.65 -35.39 23.28
CA LEU A 12 -12.98 -35.25 22.69
C LEU A 12 -13.79 -36.54 22.79
N SER A 13 -13.17 -37.71 22.63
CA SER A 13 -13.79 -39.01 22.86
C SER A 13 -14.21 -39.20 24.32
N LEU A 14 -13.36 -38.81 25.27
CA LEU A 14 -13.71 -38.84 26.68
C LEU A 14 -14.85 -37.86 27.02
N PHE A 15 -14.83 -36.65 26.46
CA PHE A 15 -15.91 -35.69 26.61
C PHE A 15 -17.22 -36.22 26.00
N ALA A 16 -17.18 -36.86 24.83
CA ALA A 16 -18.37 -37.47 24.23
C ALA A 16 -18.96 -38.59 25.10
N ALA A 17 -18.12 -39.37 25.78
CA ALA A 17 -18.57 -40.48 26.61
C ALA A 17 -19.05 -40.05 28.01
N GLN A 18 -18.51 -38.97 28.59
CA GLN A 18 -18.70 -38.61 30.00
C GLN A 18 -18.91 -37.11 30.25
N GLY A 19 -19.16 -36.31 29.22
CA GLY A 19 -19.21 -34.85 29.28
C GLY A 19 -20.24 -34.30 30.26
N ASP A 20 -21.38 -34.99 30.42
CA ASP A 20 -22.43 -34.61 31.39
C ASP A 20 -21.96 -34.72 32.86
N LYS A 21 -20.86 -35.43 33.12
CA LYS A 21 -20.24 -35.57 34.46
C LYS A 21 -19.09 -34.60 34.67
N PHE A 22 -18.74 -33.78 33.68
CA PHE A 22 -17.64 -32.84 33.82
C PHE A 22 -18.08 -31.64 34.66
N SER A 23 -17.28 -31.29 35.67
CA SER A 23 -17.43 -30.01 36.36
C SER A 23 -17.02 -28.86 35.44
N ALA A 24 -17.41 -27.62 35.79
CA ALA A 24 -16.97 -26.40 35.12
C ALA A 24 -15.45 -26.35 34.86
N ARG A 25 -14.65 -26.73 35.88
CA ARG A 25 -13.19 -26.83 35.77
C ARG A 25 -12.73 -27.86 34.75
N ASN A 26 -13.38 -29.02 34.71
CA ASN A 26 -13.05 -30.09 33.75
C ASN A 26 -13.40 -29.68 32.32
N LEU A 27 -14.52 -28.98 32.11
CA LEU A 27 -14.93 -28.45 30.80
C LEU A 27 -13.91 -27.43 30.27
N SER A 28 -13.57 -26.42 31.07
CA SER A 28 -12.55 -25.42 30.68
C SER A 28 -11.18 -26.06 30.43
N THR A 29 -10.77 -27.01 31.27
CA THR A 29 -9.51 -27.76 31.08
C THR A 29 -9.53 -28.60 29.80
N ALA A 30 -10.65 -29.25 29.49
CA ALA A 30 -10.81 -30.01 28.26
C ALA A 30 -10.68 -29.10 27.04
N ALA A 31 -11.38 -27.96 27.03
CA ALA A 31 -11.31 -26.97 25.95
C ALA A 31 -9.87 -26.48 25.75
N HIS A 32 -9.22 -26.05 26.84
CA HIS A 32 -7.82 -25.58 26.80
C HIS A 32 -6.87 -26.66 26.27
N ARG A 33 -7.02 -27.93 26.66
CA ARG A 33 -6.14 -29.00 26.18
C ARG A 33 -6.41 -29.37 24.72
N VAL A 34 -7.67 -29.38 24.28
CA VAL A 34 -8.02 -29.59 22.86
C VAL A 34 -7.35 -28.51 22.01
N ALA A 35 -7.47 -27.24 22.40
CA ALA A 35 -6.83 -26.13 21.71
C ALA A 35 -5.29 -26.18 21.79
N LYS A 36 -4.71 -26.56 22.93
CA LYS A 36 -3.25 -26.65 23.09
C LYS A 36 -2.61 -27.74 22.23
N PHE A 37 -3.28 -28.88 22.06
CA PHE A 37 -2.72 -30.02 21.33
C PHE A 37 -3.24 -30.17 19.90
N GLY A 38 -4.27 -29.42 19.51
CA GLY A 38 -4.85 -29.47 18.17
C GLY A 38 -5.31 -28.12 17.64
N GLY A 39 -4.90 -27.02 18.29
CA GLY A 39 -5.20 -25.66 17.86
C GLY A 39 -4.72 -25.43 16.43
N ARG A 40 -5.59 -24.79 15.62
CA ARG A 40 -5.40 -24.57 14.18
C ARG A 40 -5.37 -25.84 13.30
N ASN A 41 -5.62 -27.04 13.86
CA ASN A 41 -5.88 -28.24 13.05
C ASN A 41 -7.30 -28.18 12.44
N CYS A 42 -7.39 -28.38 11.12
CA CYS A 42 -8.66 -28.39 10.39
C CYS A 42 -9.65 -29.44 10.92
N ASP A 43 -9.16 -30.58 11.45
CA ASP A 43 -10.00 -31.63 12.03
C ASP A 43 -10.68 -31.13 13.30
N VAL A 44 -9.93 -30.48 14.19
CA VAL A 44 -10.48 -29.91 15.44
C VAL A 44 -11.48 -28.80 15.14
N ARG A 45 -11.18 -27.94 14.15
CA ARG A 45 -12.08 -26.85 13.75
C ARG A 45 -13.45 -27.35 13.27
N ARG A 46 -13.49 -28.52 12.63
CA ARG A 46 -14.72 -29.10 12.05
C ARG A 46 -15.37 -30.18 12.92
N ASP A 47 -14.76 -30.53 14.04
CA ASP A 47 -15.25 -31.59 14.92
C ASP A 47 -16.48 -31.13 15.72
N ARG A 48 -17.61 -31.81 15.51
CA ARG A 48 -18.89 -31.53 16.18
C ARG A 48 -18.79 -31.64 17.71
N ARG A 49 -17.87 -32.44 18.24
CA ARG A 49 -17.65 -32.60 19.69
C ARG A 49 -17.07 -31.33 20.31
N VAL A 50 -16.32 -30.54 19.55
CA VAL A 50 -15.81 -29.23 20.01
C VAL A 50 -16.95 -28.24 20.16
N MET A 51 -17.93 -28.25 19.24
CA MET A 51 -19.15 -27.44 19.36
C MET A 51 -20.01 -27.87 20.55
N ALA A 52 -20.16 -29.18 20.79
CA ALA A 52 -20.85 -29.69 21.96
C ALA A 52 -20.13 -29.28 23.27
N LEU A 53 -18.80 -29.25 23.27
CA LEU A 53 -18.00 -28.75 24.39
C LEU A 53 -18.21 -27.25 24.61
N ALA A 54 -18.32 -26.46 23.54
CA ALA A 54 -18.64 -25.03 23.62
C ALA A 54 -20.00 -24.79 24.31
N GLU A 55 -21.02 -25.56 23.93
CA GLU A 55 -22.35 -25.48 24.52
C GLU A 55 -22.35 -25.93 25.99
N ALA A 56 -21.61 -26.99 26.33
CA ALA A 56 -21.45 -27.41 27.72
C ALA A 56 -20.77 -26.33 28.58
N CYS A 57 -19.70 -25.71 28.08
CA CYS A 57 -19.06 -24.55 28.73
C CYS A 57 -20.05 -23.39 28.93
N ARG A 58 -20.87 -23.09 27.91
CA ARG A 58 -21.86 -22.01 27.96
C ARG A 58 -22.90 -22.24 29.06
N ARG A 59 -23.38 -23.48 29.24
CA ARG A 59 -24.37 -23.84 30.28
C ARG A 59 -23.80 -23.68 31.70
N CYS A 60 -22.52 -23.99 31.89
CA CYS A 60 -21.83 -23.89 33.17
C CYS A 60 -21.13 -22.54 33.40
N ILE A 61 -21.35 -21.53 32.54
CA ILE A 61 -20.56 -20.29 32.53
C ILE A 61 -20.60 -19.53 33.87
N ARG A 62 -21.70 -19.64 34.62
CA ARG A 62 -21.87 -19.00 35.93
C ARG A 62 -20.97 -19.59 37.02
N GLU A 63 -20.48 -20.80 36.83
CA GLU A 63 -19.57 -21.49 37.75
C GLU A 63 -18.09 -21.21 37.42
N PHE A 64 -17.81 -20.49 36.33
CA PHE A 64 -16.44 -20.23 35.90
C PHE A 64 -15.85 -19.08 36.71
N ASP A 65 -14.64 -19.27 37.20
CA ASP A 65 -13.81 -18.17 37.75
C ASP A 65 -13.11 -17.39 36.61
N PRO A 66 -12.41 -16.28 36.90
CA PRO A 66 -11.70 -15.49 35.88
C PRO A 66 -10.77 -16.31 34.98
N GLN A 67 -10.04 -17.25 35.57
CA GLN A 67 -9.11 -18.11 34.84
C GLN A 67 -9.85 -19.04 33.88
N HIS A 68 -10.95 -19.65 34.32
CA HIS A 68 -11.77 -20.50 33.46
C HIS A 68 -12.40 -19.70 32.31
N LEU A 69 -12.88 -18.48 32.56
CA LEU A 69 -13.41 -17.60 31.51
C LEU A 69 -12.36 -17.29 30.44
N ALA A 70 -11.19 -16.79 30.87
CA ALA A 70 -10.10 -16.43 29.96
C ALA A 70 -9.56 -17.63 29.17
N ASN A 71 -9.32 -18.77 29.85
CA ASN A 71 -8.81 -19.98 29.19
C ASN A 71 -9.80 -20.57 28.19
N THR A 72 -11.10 -20.48 28.50
CA THR A 72 -12.15 -20.99 27.60
C THR A 72 -12.25 -20.11 26.36
N ALA A 73 -12.27 -18.77 26.52
CA ALA A 73 -12.23 -17.85 25.38
C ALA A 73 -10.99 -18.12 24.51
N TRP A 74 -9.81 -18.18 25.12
CA TRP A 74 -8.55 -18.47 24.44
C TRP A 74 -8.60 -19.79 23.67
N ALA A 75 -9.18 -20.84 24.26
CA ALA A 75 -9.25 -22.15 23.65
C ALA A 75 -10.10 -22.16 22.37
N PHE A 76 -11.28 -21.55 22.41
CA PHE A 76 -12.18 -21.52 21.24
C PHE A 76 -11.67 -20.58 20.15
N ALA A 77 -11.08 -19.45 20.51
CA ALA A 77 -10.36 -18.59 19.56
C ALA A 77 -9.20 -19.34 18.88
N THR A 78 -8.35 -20.01 19.65
CA THR A 78 -7.20 -20.78 19.14
C THR A 78 -7.63 -21.97 18.27
N SER A 79 -8.77 -22.57 18.56
CA SER A 79 -9.32 -23.69 17.78
C SER A 79 -9.92 -23.25 16.43
N GLY A 80 -10.15 -21.94 16.23
CA GLY A 80 -10.78 -21.39 15.03
C GLY A 80 -12.26 -21.79 14.88
N VAL A 81 -12.89 -22.20 15.98
CA VAL A 81 -14.28 -22.64 16.02
C VAL A 81 -15.18 -21.44 16.27
N GLU A 82 -16.18 -21.26 15.40
CA GLU A 82 -17.16 -20.18 15.52
C GLU A 82 -18.16 -20.50 16.64
N ALA A 83 -18.02 -19.81 17.78
CA ALA A 83 -18.87 -20.02 18.96
C ALA A 83 -19.45 -18.69 19.50
N PRO A 84 -20.18 -17.90 18.68
CA PRO A 84 -20.60 -16.54 19.05
C PRO A 84 -21.44 -16.49 20.33
N GLN A 85 -22.31 -17.48 20.57
CA GLN A 85 -23.12 -17.55 21.79
C GLN A 85 -22.29 -17.81 23.05
N LEU A 86 -21.21 -18.58 22.94
CA LEU A 86 -20.28 -18.80 24.06
C LEU A 86 -19.49 -17.52 24.35
N PHE A 87 -18.98 -16.84 23.31
CA PHE A 87 -18.29 -15.56 23.48
C PHE A 87 -19.19 -14.49 24.10
N ALA A 88 -20.45 -14.38 23.67
CA ALA A 88 -21.41 -13.47 24.30
C ALA A 88 -21.64 -13.81 25.79
N ALA A 89 -21.74 -15.10 26.13
CA ALA A 89 -21.88 -15.53 27.53
C ALA A 89 -20.63 -15.22 28.37
N ILE A 90 -19.43 -15.44 27.81
CA ILE A 90 -18.16 -15.08 28.45
C ILE A 90 -18.07 -13.57 28.65
N ALA A 91 -18.39 -12.76 27.64
CA ALA A 91 -18.36 -11.30 27.73
C ALA A 91 -19.24 -10.80 28.88
N ASN A 92 -20.49 -11.28 28.95
CA ASN A 92 -21.41 -10.91 30.02
C ASN A 92 -20.90 -11.34 31.41
N ALA A 93 -20.35 -12.55 31.54
CA ALA A 93 -19.83 -13.06 32.81
C ALA A 93 -18.54 -12.36 33.25
N ALA A 94 -17.68 -11.97 32.29
CA ALA A 94 -16.41 -11.31 32.55
C ALA A 94 -16.59 -9.83 32.91
N SER A 95 -17.45 -9.09 32.20
CA SER A 95 -17.58 -7.63 32.32
C SER A 95 -17.84 -7.13 33.75
N SER A 96 -18.60 -7.87 34.56
CA SER A 96 -18.87 -7.48 35.96
C SER A 96 -17.79 -7.89 36.96
N ARG A 97 -16.74 -8.61 36.51
CA ARG A 97 -15.76 -9.28 37.36
C ARG A 97 -14.31 -8.99 36.98
N LEU A 98 -14.05 -8.10 36.02
CA LEU A 98 -12.70 -7.81 35.53
C LEU A 98 -11.72 -7.33 36.61
N GLY A 99 -12.21 -6.78 37.74
CA GLY A 99 -11.39 -6.48 38.91
C GLY A 99 -10.77 -7.70 39.59
N GLU A 100 -11.37 -8.89 39.45
CA GLU A 100 -10.86 -10.17 39.96
C GLU A 100 -9.80 -10.80 39.04
N PHE A 101 -9.73 -10.36 37.77
CA PHE A 101 -8.86 -10.96 36.77
C PHE A 101 -7.40 -10.59 37.05
N LYS A 102 -6.50 -11.55 36.88
CA LYS A 102 -5.06 -11.31 36.83
C LYS A 102 -4.68 -10.66 35.49
N PRO A 103 -3.52 -9.98 35.41
CA PRO A 103 -3.01 -9.41 34.16
C PRO A 103 -3.07 -10.36 32.96
N GLN A 104 -2.60 -11.60 33.14
CA GLN A 104 -2.65 -12.64 32.13
C GLN A 104 -4.08 -12.95 31.63
N GLU A 105 -5.06 -12.95 32.53
CA GLU A 105 -6.44 -13.29 32.21
C GLU A 105 -7.12 -12.16 31.45
N LEU A 106 -6.81 -10.90 31.79
CA LEU A 106 -7.24 -9.72 31.02
C LEU A 106 -6.69 -9.76 29.61
N ALA A 107 -5.37 -9.94 29.46
CA ALA A 107 -4.69 -10.01 28.17
C ALA A 107 -5.21 -11.17 27.31
N ASN A 108 -5.37 -12.37 27.89
CA ASN A 108 -5.88 -13.54 27.18
C ASN A 108 -7.35 -13.36 26.76
N THR A 109 -8.18 -12.71 27.58
CA THR A 109 -9.57 -12.43 27.22
C THR A 109 -9.61 -11.47 26.05
N ALA A 110 -8.92 -10.32 26.10
CA ALA A 110 -8.85 -9.39 24.98
C ALA A 110 -8.33 -10.07 23.71
N TRP A 111 -7.23 -10.81 23.82
CA TRP A 111 -6.63 -11.55 22.70
C TRP A 111 -7.60 -12.55 22.08
N ALA A 112 -8.36 -13.28 22.90
CA ALA A 112 -9.31 -14.27 22.41
C ALA A 112 -10.46 -13.65 21.63
N PHE A 113 -11.03 -12.55 22.12
CA PHE A 113 -12.10 -11.86 21.41
C PHE A 113 -11.60 -11.27 20.09
N ALA A 114 -10.44 -10.59 20.10
CA ALA A 114 -9.81 -10.08 18.89
C ALA A 114 -9.52 -11.19 17.86
N THR A 115 -8.92 -12.31 18.30
CA THR A 115 -8.59 -13.45 17.42
C THR A 115 -9.82 -14.15 16.87
N SER A 116 -10.92 -14.19 17.64
CA SER A 116 -12.17 -14.82 17.21
C SER A 116 -12.96 -13.99 16.20
N GLY A 117 -12.66 -12.69 16.07
CA GLY A 117 -13.46 -11.75 15.28
C GLY A 117 -14.82 -11.41 15.88
N VAL A 118 -15.12 -11.85 17.12
CA VAL A 118 -16.38 -11.50 17.79
C VAL A 118 -16.29 -10.07 18.33
N GLU A 119 -17.15 -9.20 17.81
CA GLU A 119 -17.27 -7.81 18.26
C GLU A 119 -17.76 -7.74 19.71
N ALA A 120 -16.98 -7.07 20.57
CA ALA A 120 -17.32 -6.88 21.98
C ALA A 120 -16.84 -5.52 22.52
N PRO A 121 -17.23 -4.38 21.92
CA PRO A 121 -16.69 -3.07 22.25
C PRO A 121 -16.85 -2.69 23.74
N GLN A 122 -17.97 -3.08 24.37
CA GLN A 122 -18.20 -2.84 25.80
C GLN A 122 -17.23 -3.62 26.70
N LEU A 123 -16.91 -4.87 26.33
CA LEU A 123 -15.93 -5.68 27.05
C LEU A 123 -14.54 -5.08 26.91
N PHE A 124 -14.14 -4.64 25.71
CA PHE A 124 -12.86 -3.97 25.49
C PHE A 124 -12.74 -2.68 26.30
N ALA A 125 -13.78 -1.84 26.34
CA ALA A 125 -13.78 -0.64 27.19
C ALA A 125 -13.60 -0.99 28.67
N ALA A 126 -14.28 -2.03 29.15
CA ALA A 126 -14.16 -2.50 30.53
C ALA A 126 -12.76 -3.08 30.83
N ILE A 127 -12.16 -3.83 29.89
CA ILE A 127 -10.79 -4.34 29.99
C ILE A 127 -9.79 -3.18 30.02
N ALA A 128 -9.97 -2.16 29.16
CA ALA A 128 -9.08 -0.99 29.13
C ALA A 128 -9.06 -0.29 30.50
N ASN A 129 -10.24 -0.06 31.09
CA ASN A 129 -10.36 0.53 32.42
C ASN A 129 -9.71 -0.33 33.50
N ALA A 130 -9.93 -1.65 33.49
CA ALA A 130 -9.36 -2.56 34.48
C ALA A 130 -7.84 -2.73 34.34
N ALA A 131 -7.31 -2.69 33.11
CA ALA A 131 -5.88 -2.84 32.83
C ALA A 131 -5.08 -1.56 33.13
N SER A 132 -5.62 -0.38 32.80
CA SER A 132 -4.87 0.89 32.82
C SER A 132 -4.22 1.22 34.16
N SER A 133 -4.86 0.89 35.28
CA SER A 133 -4.32 1.13 36.63
C SER A 133 -3.35 0.07 37.13
N ARG A 134 -3.17 -1.02 36.37
CA ARG A 134 -2.45 -2.24 36.79
C ARG A 134 -1.33 -2.66 35.84
N LEU A 135 -1.02 -1.87 34.80
CA LEU A 135 0.00 -2.23 33.80
C LEU A 135 1.40 -2.49 34.38
N GLY A 136 1.71 -1.95 35.56
CA GLY A 136 2.95 -2.30 36.28
C GLY A 136 3.03 -3.78 36.73
N GLU A 137 1.89 -4.45 36.90
CA GLU A 137 1.79 -5.89 37.23
C GLU A 137 1.91 -6.78 35.99
N PHE A 138 1.73 -6.23 34.80
CA PHE A 138 1.71 -7.00 33.56
C PHE A 138 3.13 -7.46 33.20
N LYS A 139 3.26 -8.70 32.76
CA LYS A 139 4.47 -9.20 32.12
C LYS A 139 4.60 -8.63 30.70
N PRO A 140 5.82 -8.62 30.12
CA PRO A 140 6.06 -8.18 28.75
C PRO A 140 5.05 -8.73 27.72
N GLN A 141 4.83 -10.04 27.76
CA GLN A 141 3.90 -10.72 26.86
C GLN A 141 2.45 -10.23 27.01
N GLU A 142 2.05 -9.85 28.22
CA GLU A 142 0.68 -9.43 28.53
C GLU A 142 0.43 -8.00 28.05
N LEU A 143 1.46 -7.13 28.15
CA LEU A 143 1.44 -5.80 27.55
C LEU A 143 1.30 -5.89 26.02
N ALA A 144 2.15 -6.70 25.38
CA ALA A 144 2.13 -6.90 23.93
C ALA A 144 0.81 -7.50 23.45
N ASN A 145 0.29 -8.54 24.12
CA ASN A 145 -0.98 -9.17 23.75
C ASN A 145 -2.17 -8.23 23.95
N THR A 146 -2.15 -7.39 24.99
CA THR A 146 -3.20 -6.39 25.21
C THR A 146 -3.18 -5.36 24.08
N ALA A 147 -2.02 -4.76 23.78
CA ALA A 147 -1.91 -3.81 22.67
C ALA A 147 -2.34 -4.43 21.34
N TRP A 148 -1.85 -5.63 21.03
CA TRP A 148 -2.21 -6.37 19.82
C TRP A 148 -3.71 -6.64 19.71
N ALA A 149 -4.36 -7.03 20.82
CA ALA A 149 -5.78 -7.31 20.84
C ALA A 149 -6.63 -6.07 20.54
N PHE A 150 -6.30 -4.94 21.15
CA PHE A 150 -7.02 -3.69 20.91
C PHE A 150 -6.84 -3.23 19.45
N ALA A 151 -5.60 -3.24 18.94
CA ALA A 151 -5.32 -2.90 17.55
C ALA A 151 -6.06 -3.82 16.55
N THR A 152 -6.03 -5.14 16.79
CA THR A 152 -6.70 -6.13 15.92
C THR A 152 -8.23 -5.99 15.97
N SER A 153 -8.79 -5.64 17.12
CA SER A 153 -10.24 -5.45 17.28
C SER A 153 -10.77 -4.17 16.64
N GLY A 154 -9.90 -3.22 16.31
CA GLY A 154 -10.29 -1.88 15.86
C GLY A 154 -10.91 -0.98 16.95
N VAL A 155 -10.95 -1.42 18.21
CA VAL A 155 -11.47 -0.61 19.32
C VAL A 155 -10.44 0.46 19.71
N GLU A 156 -10.81 1.72 19.52
CA GLU A 156 -9.97 2.86 19.90
C GLU A 156 -9.76 2.94 21.41
N ALA A 157 -8.49 2.96 21.85
CA ALA A 157 -8.12 3.07 23.25
C ALA A 157 -6.84 3.90 23.46
N PRO A 158 -6.76 5.16 23.00
CA PRO A 158 -5.53 5.95 23.00
C PRO A 158 -4.89 6.11 24.39
N GLN A 159 -5.70 6.23 25.44
CA GLN A 159 -5.21 6.33 26.82
C GLN A 159 -4.54 5.03 27.29
N LEU A 160 -5.10 3.87 26.92
CA LEU A 160 -4.51 2.57 27.23
C LEU A 160 -3.18 2.40 26.47
N PHE A 161 -3.13 2.77 25.19
CA PHE A 161 -1.90 2.72 24.40
C PHE A 161 -0.81 3.61 24.99
N ALA A 162 -1.12 4.84 25.39
CA ALA A 162 -0.16 5.71 26.07
C ALA A 162 0.36 5.09 27.38
N ALA A 163 -0.52 4.48 28.17
CA ALA A 163 -0.14 3.80 29.40
C ALA A 163 0.72 2.54 29.14
N ILE A 164 0.41 1.76 28.10
CA ILE A 164 1.21 0.61 27.68
C ILE A 164 2.58 1.06 27.18
N ALA A 165 2.67 2.13 26.39
CA ALA A 165 3.95 2.67 25.91
C ALA A 165 4.86 3.04 27.08
N ASN A 166 4.33 3.73 28.09
CA ASN A 166 5.08 4.08 29.29
C ASN A 166 5.53 2.85 30.08
N ALA A 167 4.66 1.86 30.26
CA ALA A 167 4.98 0.64 31.00
C ALA A 167 5.98 -0.27 30.25
N ALA A 168 5.93 -0.30 28.91
CA ALA A 168 6.78 -1.14 28.08
C ALA A 168 8.18 -0.55 27.87
N SER A 169 8.30 0.77 27.71
CA SER A 169 9.54 1.42 27.26
C SER A 169 10.77 1.12 28.14
N SER A 170 10.59 1.01 29.46
CA SER A 170 11.68 0.69 30.40
C SER A 170 11.99 -0.80 30.53
N ARG A 171 11.20 -1.67 29.89
CA ARG A 171 11.22 -3.13 30.06
C ARG A 171 11.42 -3.90 28.76
N LEU A 172 11.68 -3.23 27.64
CA LEU A 172 11.81 -3.86 26.32
C LEU A 172 12.92 -4.92 26.24
N GLY A 173 13.94 -4.86 27.10
CA GLY A 173 14.94 -5.92 27.23
C GLY A 173 14.36 -7.27 27.73
N GLU A 174 13.22 -7.26 28.43
CA GLU A 174 12.50 -8.45 28.89
C GLU A 174 11.57 -9.04 27.81
N PHE A 175 11.28 -8.29 26.74
CA PHE A 175 10.40 -8.75 25.66
C PHE A 175 11.18 -9.76 24.81
N ASP A 176 10.53 -10.86 24.44
CA ASP A 176 11.06 -11.71 23.37
C ASP A 176 10.86 -11.05 21.99
N PRO A 177 11.51 -11.57 20.93
CA PRO A 177 11.37 -11.05 19.57
C PRO A 177 9.93 -10.89 19.08
N GLN A 178 9.08 -11.86 19.39
CA GLN A 178 7.69 -11.85 18.95
C GLN A 178 6.91 -10.72 19.63
N HIS A 179 7.12 -10.52 20.92
CA HIS A 179 6.44 -9.45 21.66
C HIS A 179 6.95 -8.06 21.27
N LEU A 180 8.23 -7.90 20.91
CA LEU A 180 8.74 -6.67 20.31
C LEU A 180 8.02 -6.35 19.00
N ALA A 181 7.98 -7.31 18.07
CA ALA A 181 7.32 -7.15 16.78
C ALA A 181 5.81 -6.87 16.93
N ASN A 182 5.13 -7.61 17.80
CA ASN A 182 3.69 -7.43 18.04
C ASN A 182 3.37 -6.08 18.68
N THR A 183 4.22 -5.59 19.58
CA THR A 183 4.05 -4.26 20.18
C THR A 183 4.19 -3.18 19.12
N ALA A 184 5.25 -3.20 18.31
CA ALA A 184 5.42 -2.25 17.22
C ALA A 184 4.23 -2.29 16.24
N TRP A 185 3.83 -3.50 15.82
CA TRP A 185 2.70 -3.71 14.91
C TRP A 185 1.38 -3.15 15.50
N ALA A 186 1.13 -3.36 16.79
CA ALA A 186 -0.08 -2.89 17.44
C ALA A 186 -0.17 -1.35 17.45
N PHE A 187 0.93 -0.68 17.81
CA PHE A 187 0.96 0.78 17.81
C PHE A 187 0.80 1.35 16.39
N ALA A 188 1.51 0.80 15.41
CA ALA A 188 1.37 1.20 14.01
C ALA A 188 -0.06 1.00 13.49
N THR A 189 -0.68 -0.17 13.76
CA THR A 189 -2.05 -0.49 13.33
C THR A 189 -3.10 0.39 14.01
N SER A 190 -2.88 0.75 15.28
CA SER A 190 -3.78 1.63 16.03
C SER A 190 -3.74 3.10 15.59
N GLY A 191 -2.70 3.51 14.87
CA GLY A 191 -2.44 4.92 14.53
C GLY A 191 -2.01 5.79 15.73
N VAL A 192 -1.80 5.22 16.92
CA VAL A 192 -1.34 5.97 18.09
C VAL A 192 0.16 6.27 17.97
N GLU A 193 0.49 7.55 17.90
CA GLU A 193 1.88 8.01 17.85
C GLU A 193 2.64 7.68 19.15
N ALA A 194 3.76 6.97 19.01
CA ALA A 194 4.62 6.60 20.15
C ALA A 194 6.12 6.63 19.76
N PRO A 195 6.67 7.77 19.31
CA PRO A 195 8.03 7.84 18.76
C PRO A 195 9.12 7.35 19.73
N GLN A 196 8.97 7.63 21.04
CA GLN A 196 9.91 7.16 22.06
C GLN A 196 9.90 5.63 22.23
N LEU A 197 8.71 5.01 22.15
CA LEU A 197 8.57 3.57 22.21
C LEU A 197 9.18 2.93 20.96
N PHE A 198 8.95 3.48 19.77
CA PHE A 198 9.55 2.98 18.53
C PHE A 198 11.08 3.07 18.56
N ALA A 199 11.65 4.18 19.03
CA ALA A 199 13.09 4.30 19.22
C ALA A 199 13.64 3.20 20.14
N ALA A 200 13.00 3.00 21.29
CA ALA A 200 13.41 1.97 22.24
C ALA A 200 13.23 0.53 21.70
N ILE A 201 12.19 0.28 20.89
CA ILE A 201 12.01 -1.00 20.18
C ILE A 201 13.11 -1.20 19.14
N ALA A 202 13.48 -0.16 18.39
CA ALA A 202 14.54 -0.25 17.40
C ALA A 202 15.88 -0.65 18.05
N ASP A 203 16.23 -0.03 19.18
CA ASP A 203 17.44 -0.37 19.94
C ASP A 203 17.39 -1.82 20.46
N ALA A 204 16.27 -2.22 21.06
CA ALA A 204 16.11 -3.57 21.61
C ALA A 204 16.10 -4.65 20.53
N ALA A 205 15.51 -4.37 19.36
CA ALA A 205 15.38 -5.33 18.26
C ALA A 205 16.68 -5.47 17.47
N SER A 206 17.42 -4.39 17.21
CA SER A 206 18.56 -4.36 16.29
C SER A 206 19.65 -5.38 16.63
N SER A 207 19.90 -5.62 17.93
CA SER A 207 20.89 -6.59 18.40
C SER A 207 20.40 -8.05 18.44
N ARG A 208 19.09 -8.27 18.22
CA ARG A 208 18.41 -9.56 18.45
C ARG A 208 17.68 -10.09 17.22
N LEU A 209 17.81 -9.46 16.06
CA LEU A 209 17.11 -9.86 14.82
C LEU A 209 17.38 -11.32 14.39
N GLY A 210 18.51 -11.92 14.82
CA GLY A 210 18.77 -13.35 14.62
C GLY A 210 17.78 -14.27 15.35
N GLU A 211 17.16 -13.81 16.44
CA GLU A 211 16.15 -14.53 17.21
C GLU A 211 14.73 -14.36 16.63
N PHE A 212 14.51 -13.39 15.74
CA PHE A 212 13.20 -13.15 15.13
C PHE A 212 12.90 -14.27 14.14
N ASN A 213 11.64 -14.69 14.05
CA ASN A 213 11.17 -15.51 12.93
C ASN A 213 10.85 -14.63 11.70
N SER A 214 10.55 -15.24 10.56
CA SER A 214 10.24 -14.54 9.30
C SER A 214 9.09 -13.53 9.45
N GLN A 215 8.01 -13.92 10.14
CA GLN A 215 6.89 -13.04 10.43
C GLN A 215 7.29 -11.85 11.31
N GLY A 216 8.12 -12.07 12.34
CA GLY A 216 8.62 -11.02 13.22
C GLY A 216 9.43 -9.98 12.46
N LEU A 217 10.33 -10.42 11.58
CA LEU A 217 11.11 -9.51 10.72
C LEU A 217 10.21 -8.66 9.81
N ALA A 218 9.24 -9.30 9.14
CA ALA A 218 8.29 -8.61 8.26
C ALA A 218 7.40 -7.62 9.03
N ASN A 219 6.86 -8.04 10.18
CA ASN A 219 5.97 -7.21 10.99
C ASN A 219 6.71 -6.02 11.62
N THR A 220 7.96 -6.19 12.05
CA THR A 220 8.77 -5.07 12.55
C THR A 220 9.02 -4.06 11.45
N ALA A 221 9.48 -4.48 10.26
CA ALA A 221 9.68 -3.55 9.15
C ALA A 221 8.38 -2.82 8.76
N TRP A 222 7.28 -3.57 8.62
CA TRP A 222 5.97 -3.02 8.29
C TRP A 222 5.49 -2.01 9.33
N ALA A 223 5.68 -2.28 10.62
CA ALA A 223 5.25 -1.40 11.69
C ALA A 223 5.97 -0.05 11.66
N PHE A 224 7.31 -0.06 11.49
CA PHE A 224 8.10 1.18 11.42
C PHE A 224 7.74 1.99 10.17
N ALA A 225 7.58 1.34 9.02
CA ALA A 225 7.15 2.01 7.79
C ALA A 225 5.75 2.62 7.92
N THR A 226 4.79 1.87 8.48
CA THR A 226 3.41 2.31 8.66
C THR A 226 3.29 3.46 9.66
N ALA A 227 4.09 3.42 10.74
CA ALA A 227 4.14 4.49 11.73
C ALA A 227 4.90 5.74 11.25
N GLY A 228 5.54 5.69 10.07
CA GLY A 228 6.35 6.80 9.56
C GLY A 228 7.57 7.13 10.41
N VAL A 229 8.07 6.17 11.20
CA VAL A 229 9.23 6.38 12.07
C VAL A 229 10.52 5.99 11.34
N GLU A 230 11.40 6.97 11.15
CA GLU A 230 12.71 6.74 10.54
C GLU A 230 13.61 5.87 11.43
N ALA A 231 14.03 4.71 10.91
CA ALA A 231 14.92 3.79 11.62
C ALA A 231 15.93 3.13 10.66
N PRO A 232 16.79 3.90 9.97
CA PRO A 232 17.65 3.38 8.90
C PRO A 232 18.58 2.24 9.34
N GLN A 233 19.10 2.29 10.57
CA GLN A 233 19.94 1.22 11.12
C GLN A 233 19.16 -0.09 11.34
N LEU A 234 17.92 0.01 11.84
CA LEU A 234 17.05 -1.15 12.01
C LEU A 234 16.69 -1.76 10.66
N PHE A 235 16.33 -0.95 9.66
CA PHE A 235 16.05 -1.44 8.31
C PHE A 235 17.25 -2.13 7.68
N ALA A 236 18.46 -1.58 7.80
CA ALA A 236 19.69 -2.23 7.33
C ALA A 236 19.91 -3.59 8.02
N ALA A 237 19.69 -3.66 9.33
CA ALA A 237 19.82 -4.90 10.10
C ALA A 237 18.74 -5.93 9.71
N ILE A 238 17.50 -5.51 9.46
CA ILE A 238 16.41 -6.37 8.97
C ILE A 238 16.74 -6.88 7.57
N ALA A 239 17.24 -6.03 6.67
CA ALA A 239 17.60 -6.44 5.32
C ALA A 239 18.64 -7.57 5.34
N ASN A 240 19.67 -7.44 6.18
CA ASN A 240 20.69 -8.47 6.36
C ASN A 240 20.12 -9.77 6.93
N ALA A 241 19.30 -9.67 7.99
CA ALA A 241 18.70 -10.84 8.63
C ALA A 241 17.69 -11.57 7.72
N ALA A 242 16.87 -10.81 6.97
CA ALA A 242 15.83 -11.36 6.10
C ALA A 242 16.41 -12.00 4.83
N SER A 243 17.43 -11.39 4.21
CA SER A 243 17.96 -11.82 2.90
C SER A 243 18.42 -13.29 2.86
N SER A 244 18.92 -13.82 3.98
CA SER A 244 19.37 -15.22 4.08
C SER A 244 18.25 -16.22 4.42
N ARG A 245 17.05 -15.72 4.74
CA ARG A 245 15.94 -16.49 5.33
C ARG A 245 14.62 -16.35 4.57
N LEU A 246 14.61 -15.71 3.40
CA LEU A 246 13.38 -15.49 2.62
C LEU A 246 12.63 -16.77 2.24
N GLY A 247 13.30 -17.93 2.22
CA GLY A 247 12.64 -19.23 2.08
C GLY A 247 11.67 -19.59 3.23
N GLU A 248 11.86 -19.00 4.41
CA GLU A 248 10.99 -19.17 5.59
C GLU A 248 9.78 -18.22 5.58
N PHE A 249 9.75 -17.25 4.66
CA PHE A 249 8.68 -16.25 4.59
C PHE A 249 7.49 -16.85 3.84
N ASN A 250 6.27 -16.60 4.30
CA ASN A 250 5.07 -16.84 3.51
C ASN A 250 4.89 -15.70 2.48
N PRO A 251 3.95 -15.83 1.51
CA PRO A 251 3.68 -14.78 0.52
C PRO A 251 3.47 -13.40 1.11
N GLN A 252 2.63 -13.32 2.15
CA GLN A 252 2.36 -12.09 2.88
C GLN A 252 3.63 -11.48 3.50
N GLY A 253 4.50 -12.30 4.09
CA GLY A 253 5.77 -11.85 4.66
C GLY A 253 6.68 -11.24 3.61
N LEU A 254 6.79 -11.86 2.43
CA LEU A 254 7.57 -11.33 1.31
C LEU A 254 7.02 -9.97 0.83
N ALA A 255 5.70 -9.91 0.62
CA ALA A 255 5.02 -8.70 0.17
C ALA A 255 5.15 -7.55 1.21
N ASN A 256 4.91 -7.85 2.49
CA ASN A 256 5.02 -6.85 3.57
C ASN A 256 6.44 -6.36 3.77
N THR A 257 7.45 -7.21 3.63
CA THR A 257 8.85 -6.77 3.69
C THR A 257 9.18 -5.85 2.52
N ALA A 258 8.84 -6.21 1.28
CA ALA A 258 9.08 -5.33 0.14
C ALA A 258 8.34 -3.98 0.30
N TRP A 259 7.05 -4.04 0.67
CA TRP A 259 6.23 -2.86 0.90
C TRP A 259 6.83 -1.95 1.97
N ALA A 260 7.28 -2.51 3.10
CA ALA A 260 7.85 -1.73 4.20
C ALA A 260 9.09 -0.95 3.77
N PHE A 261 10.02 -1.58 3.03
CA PHE A 261 11.23 -0.91 2.56
C PHE A 261 10.92 0.17 1.52
N ALA A 262 9.98 -0.08 0.61
CA ALA A 262 9.54 0.90 -0.37
C ALA A 262 8.85 2.11 0.30
N THR A 263 7.92 1.86 1.23
CA THR A 263 7.21 2.91 1.98
C THR A 263 8.14 3.74 2.85
N ALA A 264 9.13 3.11 3.49
CA ALA A 264 10.12 3.82 4.30
C ALA A 264 11.18 4.57 3.46
N GLY A 265 11.19 4.41 2.13
CA GLY A 265 12.18 5.03 1.24
C GLY A 265 13.61 4.53 1.48
N VAL A 266 13.78 3.33 2.05
CA VAL A 266 15.11 2.77 2.34
C VAL A 266 15.60 1.94 1.16
N GLU A 267 16.71 2.36 0.56
CA GLU A 267 17.33 1.63 -0.55
C GLU A 267 17.90 0.28 -0.08
N ALA A 268 17.38 -0.83 -0.63
CA ALA A 268 17.83 -2.18 -0.33
C ALA A 268 17.86 -3.09 -1.57
N PRO A 269 18.64 -2.76 -2.62
CA PRO A 269 18.58 -3.45 -3.92
C PRO A 269 18.87 -4.95 -3.81
N GLN A 270 19.77 -5.37 -2.91
CA GLN A 270 20.08 -6.79 -2.68
C GLN A 270 18.89 -7.54 -2.06
N LEU A 271 18.20 -6.93 -1.11
CA LEU A 271 16.99 -7.49 -0.50
C LEU A 271 15.87 -7.62 -1.54
N PHE A 272 15.62 -6.58 -2.35
CA PHE A 272 14.62 -6.65 -3.41
C PHE A 272 14.92 -7.74 -4.44
N ALA A 273 16.19 -7.90 -4.85
CA ALA A 273 16.58 -8.99 -5.73
C ALA A 273 16.33 -10.38 -5.10
N ALA A 274 16.63 -10.53 -3.81
CA ALA A 274 16.37 -11.77 -3.08
C ALA A 274 14.86 -12.05 -2.91
N ILE A 275 14.04 -11.02 -2.64
CA ILE A 275 12.58 -11.12 -2.57
C ILE A 275 12.00 -11.51 -3.93
N ALA A 276 12.47 -10.89 -5.02
CA ALA A 276 12.01 -11.22 -6.37
C ALA A 276 12.24 -12.71 -6.69
N ASN A 277 13.43 -13.22 -6.39
CA ASN A 277 13.77 -14.62 -6.59
C ASN A 277 12.91 -15.57 -5.73
N ALA A 278 12.68 -15.22 -4.46
CA ALA A 278 11.87 -16.02 -3.53
C ALA A 278 10.37 -16.02 -3.90
N ALA A 279 9.86 -14.90 -4.42
CA ALA A 279 8.47 -14.74 -4.82
C ALA A 279 8.16 -15.45 -6.13
N LEU A 280 9.07 -15.40 -7.12
CA LEU A 280 8.81 -15.85 -8.49
C LEU A 280 8.32 -17.31 -8.59
N SER A 281 8.89 -18.21 -7.79
CA SER A 281 8.50 -19.63 -7.77
C SER A 281 7.19 -19.92 -7.02
N ARG A 282 6.62 -18.91 -6.35
CA ARG A 282 5.50 -19.04 -5.40
C ARG A 282 4.35 -18.09 -5.66
N LEU A 283 4.35 -17.35 -6.77
CA LEU A 283 3.29 -16.38 -7.08
C LEU A 283 1.87 -16.98 -7.10
N GLY A 284 1.73 -18.29 -7.35
CA GLY A 284 0.44 -18.98 -7.22
C GLY A 284 -0.09 -19.09 -5.78
N GLU A 285 0.78 -18.96 -4.77
CA GLU A 285 0.40 -18.94 -3.34
C GLU A 285 -0.01 -17.54 -2.86
N PHE A 286 0.31 -16.49 -3.63
CA PHE A 286 0.04 -15.10 -3.24
C PHE A 286 -1.46 -14.83 -3.38
N ASN A 287 -2.04 -14.18 -2.37
CA ASN A 287 -3.39 -13.64 -2.52
C ASN A 287 -3.35 -12.34 -3.35
N PRO A 288 -4.51 -11.79 -3.77
CA PRO A 288 -4.58 -10.54 -4.53
C PRO A 288 -3.84 -9.36 -3.89
N GLN A 289 -3.91 -9.22 -2.57
CA GLN A 289 -3.23 -8.16 -1.85
C GLN A 289 -1.71 -8.33 -1.86
N ASP A 290 -1.21 -9.55 -1.69
CA ASP A 290 0.22 -9.85 -1.74
C ASP A 290 0.80 -9.52 -3.13
N LEU A 291 0.08 -9.88 -4.21
CA LEU A 291 0.47 -9.55 -5.59
C LEU A 291 0.52 -8.04 -5.81
N ALA A 292 -0.55 -7.33 -5.46
CA ALA A 292 -0.65 -5.89 -5.63
C ALA A 292 0.43 -5.15 -4.82
N ASN A 293 0.63 -5.53 -3.55
CA ASN A 293 1.63 -4.92 -2.68
C ASN A 293 3.06 -5.19 -3.16
N THR A 294 3.33 -6.39 -3.69
CA THR A 294 4.65 -6.72 -4.25
C THR A 294 4.92 -5.87 -5.49
N ALA A 295 3.98 -5.81 -6.44
CA ALA A 295 4.15 -4.97 -7.63
C ALA A 295 4.34 -3.49 -7.25
N TRP A 296 3.49 -2.97 -6.36
CA TRP A 296 3.56 -1.60 -5.86
C TRP A 296 4.92 -1.32 -5.21
N ALA A 297 5.41 -2.21 -4.35
CA ALA A 297 6.68 -2.01 -3.65
C ALA A 297 7.86 -1.91 -4.61
N PHE A 298 7.95 -2.80 -5.61
CA PHE A 298 9.03 -2.77 -6.60
C PHE A 298 8.95 -1.53 -7.50
N ALA A 299 7.74 -1.11 -7.88
CA ALA A 299 7.53 0.10 -8.66
C ALA A 299 7.93 1.37 -7.87
N THR A 300 7.46 1.48 -6.63
CA THR A 300 7.77 2.61 -5.73
C THR A 300 9.25 2.71 -5.40
N ALA A 301 9.91 1.58 -5.15
CA ALA A 301 11.36 1.54 -4.89
C ALA A 301 12.21 1.76 -6.15
N GLY A 302 11.60 1.82 -7.34
CA GLY A 302 12.32 1.98 -8.61
C GLY A 302 13.21 0.78 -8.99
N VAL A 303 13.01 -0.39 -8.36
CA VAL A 303 13.85 -1.58 -8.60
C VAL A 303 13.36 -2.34 -9.83
N GLU A 304 14.28 -2.61 -10.76
CA GLU A 304 13.95 -3.38 -11.95
C GLU A 304 13.83 -4.88 -11.66
N ALA A 305 12.65 -5.45 -11.87
CA ALA A 305 12.40 -6.88 -11.72
C ALA A 305 11.49 -7.44 -12.83
N PRO A 306 11.95 -7.46 -14.11
CA PRO A 306 11.10 -7.76 -15.26
C PRO A 306 10.46 -9.15 -15.21
N GLN A 307 11.17 -10.17 -14.71
CA GLN A 307 10.61 -11.52 -14.56
C GLN A 307 9.54 -11.59 -13.48
N LEU A 308 9.71 -10.86 -12.38
CA LEU A 308 8.73 -10.77 -11.30
C LEU A 308 7.45 -10.07 -11.80
N PHE A 309 7.58 -8.93 -12.47
CA PHE A 309 6.42 -8.24 -13.03
C PHE A 309 5.66 -9.07 -14.07
N ALA A 310 6.37 -9.79 -14.94
CA ALA A 310 5.73 -10.72 -15.88
C ALA A 310 4.95 -11.81 -15.13
N GLY A 311 5.57 -12.45 -14.12
CA GLY A 311 4.89 -13.47 -13.32
C GLY A 311 3.70 -12.92 -12.52
N ILE A 312 3.79 -11.70 -11.98
CA ILE A 312 2.66 -11.06 -11.29
C ILE A 312 1.54 -10.75 -12.28
N ALA A 313 1.85 -10.26 -13.48
CA ALA A 313 0.85 -10.00 -14.51
C ALA A 313 0.09 -11.28 -14.87
N ASP A 314 0.79 -12.39 -15.08
CA ASP A 314 0.19 -13.70 -15.38
C ASP A 314 -0.68 -14.20 -14.22
N ALA A 315 -0.17 -14.14 -12.99
CA ALA A 315 -0.89 -14.58 -11.80
C ALA A 315 -2.13 -13.73 -11.52
N ALA A 316 -2.04 -12.41 -11.69
CA ALA A 316 -3.14 -11.48 -11.46
C ALA A 316 -4.23 -11.59 -12.54
N SER A 317 -3.84 -11.71 -13.83
CA SER A 317 -4.79 -11.68 -14.96
C SER A 317 -5.85 -12.79 -14.88
N SER A 318 -5.54 -13.92 -14.26
CA SER A 318 -6.46 -15.05 -14.11
C SER A 318 -7.38 -14.97 -12.89
N ARG A 319 -7.21 -13.95 -12.03
CA ARG A 319 -7.84 -13.86 -10.70
C ARG A 319 -8.37 -12.47 -10.36
N LEU A 320 -8.55 -11.59 -11.34
CA LEU A 320 -8.95 -10.18 -11.13
C LEU A 320 -10.33 -10.03 -10.44
N ASP A 321 -11.17 -11.05 -10.50
CA ASP A 321 -12.41 -11.17 -9.76
C ASP A 321 -12.20 -11.32 -8.24
N GLU A 322 -11.09 -11.92 -7.80
CA GLU A 322 -10.70 -12.01 -6.39
C GLU A 322 -10.13 -10.69 -5.84
N PHE A 323 -9.67 -9.78 -6.71
CA PHE A 323 -9.07 -8.52 -6.30
C PHE A 323 -10.18 -7.58 -5.82
N ASN A 324 -9.97 -6.96 -4.66
CA ASN A 324 -10.80 -5.82 -4.25
C ASN A 324 -10.40 -4.56 -5.05
N PRO A 325 -11.24 -3.50 -5.02
CA PRO A 325 -10.96 -2.23 -5.70
C PRO A 325 -9.56 -1.64 -5.46
N GLN A 326 -9.10 -1.63 -4.21
CA GLN A 326 -7.76 -1.15 -3.85
C GLN A 326 -6.65 -1.98 -4.51
N ASN A 327 -6.78 -3.30 -4.55
CA ASN A 327 -5.78 -4.17 -5.16
C ASN A 327 -5.72 -3.97 -6.68
N LEU A 328 -6.87 -3.77 -7.34
CA LEU A 328 -6.92 -3.45 -8.77
C LEU A 328 -6.21 -2.13 -9.07
N ALA A 329 -6.56 -1.07 -8.34
CA ALA A 329 -5.98 0.26 -8.51
C ALA A 329 -4.46 0.26 -8.26
N ASN A 330 -4.01 -0.40 -7.18
CA ASN A 330 -2.59 -0.52 -6.85
C ASN A 330 -1.82 -1.32 -7.89
N THR A 331 -2.43 -2.37 -8.46
CA THR A 331 -1.81 -3.17 -9.53
C THR A 331 -1.64 -2.32 -10.78
N ALA A 332 -2.70 -1.66 -11.27
CA ALA A 332 -2.61 -0.77 -12.43
C ALA A 332 -1.56 0.33 -12.22
N TRP A 333 -1.59 0.98 -11.04
CA TRP A 333 -0.63 2.01 -10.66
C TRP A 333 0.81 1.48 -10.69
N ALA A 334 1.06 0.29 -10.14
CA ALA A 334 2.40 -0.29 -10.10
C ALA A 334 2.98 -0.54 -11.50
N PHE A 335 2.20 -1.11 -12.42
CA PHE A 335 2.66 -1.35 -13.79
C PHE A 335 2.85 -0.06 -14.59
N ALA A 336 1.99 0.94 -14.38
CA ALA A 336 2.15 2.27 -14.99
C ALA A 336 3.43 2.97 -14.48
N THR A 337 3.65 3.00 -13.17
CA THR A 337 4.84 3.59 -12.53
C THR A 337 6.12 2.85 -12.95
N ALA A 338 6.10 1.52 -13.02
CA ALA A 338 7.22 0.72 -13.49
C ALA A 338 7.46 0.86 -15.01
N ARG A 339 6.52 1.48 -15.74
CA ARG A 339 6.52 1.65 -17.19
C ARG A 339 6.59 0.33 -17.94
N ILE A 340 5.84 -0.67 -17.49
CA ILE A 340 5.83 -2.01 -18.08
C ILE A 340 4.54 -2.19 -18.89
N GLU A 341 4.71 -2.55 -20.15
CA GLU A 341 3.60 -2.79 -21.07
C GLU A 341 2.91 -4.14 -20.76
N VAL A 342 1.66 -4.09 -20.29
CA VAL A 342 0.81 -5.28 -20.03
C VAL A 342 -0.65 -5.07 -20.49
N PRO A 343 -0.92 -4.97 -21.81
CA PRO A 343 -2.23 -4.61 -22.35
C PRO A 343 -3.38 -5.50 -21.88
N GLN A 344 -3.15 -6.82 -21.78
CA GLN A 344 -4.17 -7.78 -21.34
C GLN A 344 -4.55 -7.59 -19.87
N LEU A 345 -3.58 -7.28 -19.01
CA LEU A 345 -3.84 -6.99 -17.60
C LEU A 345 -4.65 -5.70 -17.46
N PHE A 346 -4.30 -4.63 -18.19
CA PHE A 346 -5.07 -3.38 -18.17
C PHE A 346 -6.49 -3.58 -18.70
N ALA A 347 -6.69 -4.35 -19.77
CA ALA A 347 -8.03 -4.67 -20.26
C ALA A 347 -8.87 -5.39 -19.19
N GLY A 348 -8.30 -6.41 -18.54
CA GLY A 348 -8.98 -7.13 -17.46
C GLY A 348 -9.28 -6.24 -16.24
N ILE A 349 -8.38 -5.33 -15.87
CA ILE A 349 -8.60 -4.36 -14.79
C ILE A 349 -9.73 -3.40 -15.16
N ALA A 350 -9.80 -2.94 -16.42
CA ALA A 350 -10.88 -2.09 -16.89
C ALA A 350 -12.23 -2.79 -16.77
N ASP A 351 -12.34 -4.03 -17.25
CA ASP A 351 -13.57 -4.84 -17.17
C ASP A 351 -13.98 -5.08 -15.71
N ALA A 352 -13.01 -5.45 -14.86
CA ALA A 352 -13.23 -5.69 -13.44
C ALA A 352 -13.68 -4.42 -12.69
N THR A 353 -13.17 -3.25 -13.09
CA THR A 353 -13.58 -1.94 -12.54
C THR A 353 -14.98 -1.56 -13.00
N LEU A 354 -15.27 -1.70 -14.31
CA LEU A 354 -16.59 -1.42 -14.88
C LEU A 354 -17.69 -2.27 -14.23
N SER A 355 -17.40 -3.53 -13.93
CA SER A 355 -18.37 -4.44 -13.29
C SER A 355 -18.69 -4.13 -11.83
N ARG A 356 -17.85 -3.35 -11.14
CA ARG A 356 -17.89 -3.12 -9.68
C ARG A 356 -17.68 -1.65 -9.30
N MET A 357 -18.04 -0.72 -10.19
CA MET A 357 -17.76 0.72 -10.02
C MET A 357 -18.21 1.28 -8.66
N ASP A 358 -19.35 0.81 -8.15
CA ASP A 358 -19.93 1.25 -6.88
C ASP A 358 -19.13 0.80 -5.65
N GLU A 359 -18.28 -0.23 -5.78
CA GLU A 359 -17.42 -0.72 -4.69
C GLU A 359 -16.15 0.12 -4.52
N PHE A 360 -15.73 0.83 -5.57
CA PHE A 360 -14.50 1.61 -5.56
C PHE A 360 -14.66 2.87 -4.73
N LYS A 361 -13.67 3.18 -3.90
CA LYS A 361 -13.51 4.50 -3.26
C LYS A 361 -12.99 5.54 -4.26
N PRO A 362 -13.19 6.84 -4.02
CA PRO A 362 -12.67 7.90 -4.88
C PRO A 362 -11.19 7.80 -5.21
N GLN A 363 -10.36 7.55 -4.20
CA GLN A 363 -8.92 7.36 -4.34
C GLN A 363 -8.57 6.22 -5.32
N GLU A 364 -9.35 5.14 -5.30
CA GLU A 364 -9.09 3.96 -6.14
C GLU A 364 -9.48 4.25 -7.60
N LEU A 365 -10.57 4.98 -7.82
CA LEU A 365 -10.95 5.49 -9.16
C LEU A 365 -9.90 6.45 -9.71
N ALA A 366 -9.47 7.42 -8.89
CA ALA A 366 -8.44 8.40 -9.28
C ALA A 366 -7.12 7.72 -9.64
N ASN A 367 -6.67 6.76 -8.82
CA ASN A 367 -5.45 5.98 -9.09
C ASN A 367 -5.59 5.12 -10.34
N THR A 368 -6.76 4.53 -10.59
CA THR A 368 -7.02 3.75 -11.80
C THR A 368 -6.98 4.64 -13.04
N ALA A 369 -7.69 5.78 -13.05
CA ALA A 369 -7.64 6.74 -14.16
C ALA A 369 -6.20 7.23 -14.42
N TRP A 370 -5.48 7.59 -13.35
CA TRP A 370 -4.08 8.00 -13.44
C TRP A 370 -3.18 6.92 -14.02
N ALA A 371 -3.37 5.66 -13.64
CA ALA A 371 -2.57 4.54 -14.13
C ALA A 371 -2.77 4.31 -15.63
N PHE A 372 -4.02 4.31 -16.11
CA PHE A 372 -4.34 4.15 -17.54
C PHE A 372 -3.80 5.32 -18.36
N ALA A 373 -4.00 6.55 -17.88
CA ALA A 373 -3.46 7.74 -18.52
C ALA A 373 -1.92 7.70 -18.57
N THR A 374 -1.24 7.37 -17.47
CA THR A 374 0.23 7.30 -17.40
C THR A 374 0.80 6.21 -18.31
N ALA A 375 0.19 5.02 -18.31
CA ALA A 375 0.59 3.91 -19.17
C ALA A 375 0.29 4.17 -20.66
N GLY A 376 -0.52 5.19 -20.98
CA GLY A 376 -0.94 5.50 -22.35
C GLY A 376 -1.94 4.50 -22.93
N VAL A 377 -2.67 3.78 -22.07
CA VAL A 377 -3.67 2.77 -22.46
C VAL A 377 -5.01 3.45 -22.74
N GLU A 378 -5.56 3.24 -23.93
CA GLU A 378 -6.85 3.78 -24.32
C GLU A 378 -8.00 2.96 -23.72
N ALA A 379 -8.81 3.58 -22.86
CA ALA A 379 -9.96 2.95 -22.20
C ALA A 379 -11.18 3.88 -22.13
N PRO A 380 -11.77 4.28 -23.28
CA PRO A 380 -12.81 5.31 -23.32
C PRO A 380 -14.06 4.96 -22.49
N GLN A 381 -14.44 3.67 -22.43
CA GLN A 381 -15.58 3.22 -21.62
C GLN A 381 -15.31 3.34 -20.11
N LEU A 382 -14.09 3.06 -19.68
CA LEU A 382 -13.67 3.22 -18.29
C LEU A 382 -13.70 4.70 -17.88
N PHE A 383 -13.12 5.57 -18.69
CA PHE A 383 -13.14 7.03 -18.43
C PHE A 383 -14.56 7.59 -18.44
N ALA A 384 -15.44 7.12 -19.33
CA ALA A 384 -16.85 7.48 -19.32
C ALA A 384 -17.55 7.07 -18.02
N ALA A 385 -17.37 5.82 -17.59
CA ALA A 385 -18.00 5.34 -16.36
C ALA A 385 -17.47 6.04 -15.10
N ILE A 386 -16.16 6.37 -15.06
CA ILE A 386 -15.59 7.19 -13.98
C ILE A 386 -16.18 8.60 -14.00
N ALA A 387 -16.32 9.24 -15.17
CA ALA A 387 -16.93 10.55 -15.31
C ALA A 387 -18.39 10.55 -14.86
N ASP A 388 -19.15 9.50 -15.15
CA ASP A 388 -20.55 9.37 -14.75
C ASP A 388 -20.70 9.14 -13.24
N ALA A 389 -19.77 8.41 -12.62
CA ALA A 389 -19.80 8.10 -11.18
C ALA A 389 -19.28 9.24 -10.28
N THR A 390 -18.41 10.10 -10.81
CA THR A 390 -17.72 11.14 -10.03
C THR A 390 -18.68 12.21 -9.45
N PRO A 391 -19.62 12.81 -10.20
CA PRO A 391 -20.42 13.95 -9.74
C PRO A 391 -21.17 13.72 -8.43
N SER A 392 -21.76 12.55 -8.22
CA SER A 392 -22.47 12.21 -6.98
C SER A 392 -21.57 11.96 -5.78
N ARG A 393 -20.25 11.86 -6.02
CA ARG A 393 -19.24 11.44 -5.04
C ARG A 393 -18.12 12.46 -4.86
N LEU A 394 -18.23 13.63 -5.51
CA LEU A 394 -17.19 14.67 -5.52
C LEU A 394 -16.70 15.06 -4.11
N GLY A 395 -17.61 15.15 -3.13
CA GLY A 395 -17.27 15.46 -1.74
C GLY A 395 -16.45 14.40 -1.00
N GLU A 396 -16.30 13.19 -1.57
CA GLU A 396 -15.48 12.12 -1.00
C GLU A 396 -14.03 12.13 -1.54
N PHE A 397 -13.76 12.85 -2.64
CA PHE A 397 -12.41 12.97 -3.21
C PHE A 397 -11.56 13.92 -2.37
N ASN A 398 -10.37 13.49 -1.97
CA ASN A 398 -9.38 14.43 -1.44
C ASN A 398 -8.70 15.19 -2.59
N LEU A 399 -7.92 16.22 -2.25
CA LEU A 399 -7.24 17.07 -3.22
C LEU A 399 -6.28 16.34 -4.16
N ARG A 400 -5.59 15.30 -3.67
CA ARG A 400 -4.69 14.48 -4.49
C ARG A 400 -5.47 13.63 -5.48
N ASP A 401 -6.61 13.08 -5.06
CA ASP A 401 -7.48 12.29 -5.93
C ASP A 401 -8.05 13.17 -7.06
N LEU A 402 -8.46 14.40 -6.75
CA LEU A 402 -8.91 15.38 -7.73
C LEU A 402 -7.79 15.77 -8.72
N ALA A 403 -6.57 16.02 -8.23
CA ALA A 403 -5.42 16.35 -9.08
C ALA A 403 -5.06 15.21 -10.04
N ASN A 404 -5.01 13.97 -9.54
CA ASN A 404 -4.78 12.78 -10.34
C ASN A 404 -5.86 12.60 -11.41
N THR A 405 -7.12 12.78 -11.04
CA THR A 405 -8.28 12.66 -11.95
C THR A 405 -8.23 13.73 -13.03
N ALA A 406 -8.04 15.00 -12.66
CA ALA A 406 -7.95 16.11 -13.61
C ALA A 406 -6.84 15.91 -14.63
N TRP A 407 -5.66 15.51 -14.17
CA TRP A 407 -4.55 15.23 -15.08
C TRP A 407 -4.81 14.02 -15.97
N ALA A 408 -5.37 12.93 -15.44
CA ALA A 408 -5.66 11.73 -16.23
C ALA A 408 -6.66 12.01 -17.35
N PHE A 409 -7.74 12.72 -17.04
CA PHE A 409 -8.77 13.10 -18.00
C PHE A 409 -8.26 14.09 -19.04
N ALA A 410 -7.42 15.05 -18.63
CA ALA A 410 -6.73 15.93 -19.55
C ALA A 410 -5.80 15.13 -20.46
N CYS A 411 -5.01 14.19 -19.92
CA CYS A 411 -4.11 13.33 -20.69
C CYS A 411 -4.82 12.59 -21.83
N VAL A 412 -6.02 12.04 -21.57
CA VAL A 412 -6.81 11.31 -22.59
C VAL A 412 -7.68 12.20 -23.49
N ASP A 413 -7.55 13.53 -23.41
CA ASP A 413 -8.38 14.50 -24.18
C ASP A 413 -9.88 14.23 -23.99
N TRP A 414 -10.30 14.00 -22.74
CA TRP A 414 -11.72 13.89 -22.42
C TRP A 414 -12.43 15.20 -22.75
N LYS A 415 -13.62 15.15 -23.38
CA LYS A 415 -14.37 16.35 -23.82
C LYS A 415 -15.77 16.46 -23.23
N ASN A 416 -16.24 15.39 -22.59
CA ASN A 416 -17.59 15.35 -22.05
C ASN A 416 -17.59 15.97 -20.65
N ASP A 417 -18.61 16.77 -20.36
CA ASP A 417 -18.93 17.39 -19.05
C ASP A 417 -17.75 17.85 -18.14
N PRO A 418 -17.46 19.16 -18.04
CA PRO A 418 -16.38 19.69 -17.19
C PRO A 418 -16.71 19.68 -15.69
N THR A 419 -17.95 19.33 -15.28
CA THR A 419 -18.41 19.47 -13.90
C THR A 419 -17.60 18.65 -12.90
N ILE A 420 -16.98 17.55 -13.33
CA ILE A 420 -16.08 16.76 -12.47
C ILE A 420 -14.84 17.55 -11.98
N PHE A 421 -14.55 18.71 -12.57
CA PHE A 421 -13.44 19.60 -12.18
C PHE A 421 -13.89 20.90 -11.50
N SER A 422 -15.19 21.13 -11.33
CA SER A 422 -15.68 22.40 -10.75
C SER A 422 -15.25 22.57 -9.29
N GLU A 423 -15.14 21.48 -8.52
CA GLU A 423 -14.73 21.54 -7.12
C GLU A 423 -13.35 22.17 -6.95
N VAL A 424 -12.38 21.82 -7.81
CA VAL A 424 -11.01 22.37 -7.73
C VAL A 424 -10.99 23.88 -7.98
N ALA A 425 -11.99 24.42 -8.69
CA ALA A 425 -12.12 25.86 -8.92
C ALA A 425 -12.38 26.67 -7.65
N HIS A 426 -12.98 26.03 -6.63
CA HIS A 426 -13.42 26.68 -5.40
C HIS A 426 -12.41 26.59 -4.25
N ILE A 427 -11.33 25.84 -4.44
CA ILE A 427 -10.32 25.57 -3.41
C ILE A 427 -9.34 26.73 -3.36
N THR A 428 -8.94 27.18 -2.16
CA THR A 428 -7.99 28.30 -2.08
C THR A 428 -6.57 27.86 -2.47
N VAL A 429 -5.75 28.81 -2.92
CA VAL A 429 -4.32 28.59 -3.17
C VAL A 429 -3.61 28.01 -1.95
N ALA A 430 -3.93 28.51 -0.75
CA ALA A 430 -3.31 28.05 0.48
C ALA A 430 -3.66 26.59 0.79
N ASP A 431 -4.91 26.17 0.53
CA ASP A 431 -5.33 24.79 0.73
C ASP A 431 -4.69 23.85 -0.30
N LEU A 432 -4.50 24.31 -1.55
CA LEU A 432 -3.76 23.57 -2.57
C LEU A 432 -2.30 23.35 -2.16
N ASP A 433 -1.59 24.41 -1.75
CA ASP A 433 -0.19 24.33 -1.31
C ASP A 433 -0.03 23.49 -0.03
N ALA A 434 -1.02 23.48 0.86
CA ALA A 434 -0.99 22.67 2.08
C ALA A 434 -1.22 21.18 1.80
N ALA A 435 -2.04 20.84 0.79
CA ALA A 435 -2.45 19.47 0.54
C ALA A 435 -1.66 18.75 -0.57
N LEU A 436 -1.06 19.50 -1.50
CA LEU A 436 -0.39 18.95 -2.68
C LEU A 436 1.10 19.28 -2.66
N ASN A 437 1.90 18.28 -3.01
CA ASN A 437 3.30 18.52 -3.36
C ASN A 437 3.42 19.07 -4.80
N ASP A 438 4.65 19.38 -5.20
CA ASP A 438 4.95 19.92 -6.53
C ASP A 438 4.47 19.01 -7.68
N ILE A 439 4.39 17.68 -7.48
CA ILE A 439 3.85 16.75 -8.48
C ILE A 439 2.35 16.97 -8.66
N GLY A 440 1.58 17.04 -7.57
CA GLY A 440 0.14 17.29 -7.62
C GLY A 440 -0.20 18.67 -8.20
N LEU A 441 0.57 19.70 -7.84
CA LEU A 441 0.42 21.03 -8.41
C LEU A 441 0.77 21.05 -9.91
N SER A 442 1.81 20.31 -10.31
CA SER A 442 2.19 20.13 -11.72
C SER A 442 1.10 19.44 -12.55
N GLN A 443 0.46 18.43 -11.98
CA GLN A 443 -0.69 17.74 -12.58
C GLN A 443 -1.85 18.71 -12.86
N LEU A 444 -2.22 19.52 -11.87
CA LEU A 444 -3.26 20.53 -12.00
C LEU A 444 -2.88 21.63 -13.01
N HIS A 445 -1.61 22.02 -13.08
CA HIS A 445 -1.14 22.98 -14.08
C HIS A 445 -1.38 22.45 -15.51
N LEU A 446 -0.93 21.22 -15.80
CA LEU A 446 -1.09 20.62 -17.13
C LEU A 446 -2.57 20.41 -17.48
N ALA A 447 -3.40 20.02 -16.51
CA ALA A 447 -4.85 19.93 -16.71
C ALA A 447 -5.47 21.31 -17.02
N SER A 448 -5.08 22.35 -16.26
CA SER A 448 -5.53 23.73 -16.52
C SER A 448 -5.17 24.21 -17.91
N LEU A 449 -3.93 23.94 -18.35
CA LEU A 449 -3.45 24.31 -19.67
C LEU A 449 -4.21 23.58 -20.78
N HIS A 450 -4.48 22.29 -20.62
CA HIS A 450 -5.34 21.53 -21.53
C HIS A 450 -6.73 22.17 -21.67
N PHE A 451 -7.40 22.50 -20.57
CA PHE A 451 -8.72 23.11 -20.63
C PHE A 451 -8.70 24.48 -21.32
N GLN A 452 -7.67 25.30 -21.09
CA GLN A 452 -7.52 26.59 -21.77
C GLN A 452 -7.34 26.46 -23.28
N LEU A 453 -6.57 25.47 -23.73
CA LEU A 453 -6.21 25.31 -25.14
C LEU A 453 -7.25 24.53 -25.95
N GLU A 454 -7.84 23.50 -25.34
CA GLU A 454 -8.66 22.53 -26.05
C GLU A 454 -10.16 22.73 -25.77
N TRP A 455 -10.53 23.49 -24.73
CA TRP A 455 -11.91 23.85 -24.40
C TRP A 455 -12.16 25.38 -24.33
N PRO A 456 -11.83 26.18 -25.35
CA PRO A 456 -11.87 27.65 -25.26
C PRO A 456 -13.26 28.26 -24.99
N GLU A 457 -14.34 27.55 -25.35
CA GLU A 457 -15.71 28.00 -25.08
C GLU A 457 -16.17 27.73 -23.63
N ARG A 458 -15.39 26.97 -22.86
CA ARG A 458 -15.64 26.67 -21.45
C ARG A 458 -14.55 27.35 -20.64
N SER A 459 -14.90 28.31 -19.78
CA SER A 459 -13.94 28.90 -18.85
C SER A 459 -13.25 27.79 -18.05
N SER A 460 -11.92 27.69 -18.11
CA SER A 460 -11.18 26.65 -17.38
C SER A 460 -11.52 26.76 -15.89
N PRO A 461 -11.96 25.66 -15.23
CA PRO A 461 -12.29 25.69 -13.81
C PRO A 461 -11.06 26.05 -12.97
N LEU A 462 -9.85 25.86 -13.50
CA LEU A 462 -8.60 26.13 -12.80
C LEU A 462 -8.02 27.52 -13.08
N SER A 463 -8.73 28.38 -13.83
CA SER A 463 -8.22 29.68 -14.27
C SER A 463 -7.77 30.58 -13.11
N ASN A 464 -8.47 30.52 -11.97
CA ASN A 464 -8.13 31.30 -10.78
C ASN A 464 -6.80 30.89 -10.14
N HIS A 465 -6.31 29.68 -10.41
CA HIS A 465 -5.10 29.11 -9.84
C HIS A 465 -3.94 29.04 -10.83
N ALA A 466 -4.16 29.41 -12.10
CA ALA A 466 -3.22 29.18 -13.19
C ALA A 466 -1.79 29.67 -12.91
N GLN A 467 -1.64 30.86 -12.31
CA GLN A 467 -0.32 31.43 -12.02
C GLN A 467 0.44 30.66 -10.92
N VAL A 468 -0.26 30.23 -9.86
CA VAL A 468 0.33 29.44 -8.77
C VAL A 468 0.74 28.07 -9.29
N LEU A 469 -0.16 27.40 -10.01
CA LEU A 469 0.07 26.09 -10.58
C LEU A 469 1.26 26.10 -11.55
N LYS A 470 1.35 27.12 -12.41
CA LYS A 470 2.50 27.33 -13.30
C LYS A 470 3.80 27.49 -12.53
N THR A 471 3.78 28.30 -11.46
CA THR A 471 4.97 28.55 -10.63
C THR A 471 5.44 27.28 -9.93
N ALA A 472 4.52 26.43 -9.45
CA ALA A 472 4.84 25.11 -8.92
C ALA A 472 5.43 24.18 -9.97
N TYR A 473 4.84 24.12 -11.17
CA TYR A 473 5.35 23.32 -12.28
C TYR A 473 6.79 23.70 -12.66
N GLN A 474 7.10 25.00 -12.72
CA GLN A 474 8.45 25.49 -13.03
C GLN A 474 9.49 25.16 -11.95
N ARG A 475 9.08 25.11 -10.67
CA ARG A 475 9.96 24.69 -9.56
C ARG A 475 10.29 23.20 -9.60
N TRP A 476 9.32 22.39 -10.00
CA TRP A 476 9.45 20.93 -10.01
C TRP A 476 10.42 20.41 -11.09
N ASN A 477 10.59 21.15 -12.19
CA ASN A 477 11.14 20.68 -13.47
C ASN A 477 12.28 19.66 -13.31
N PRO A 478 12.03 18.35 -13.47
CA PRO A 478 13.04 17.33 -13.30
C PRO A 478 14.01 17.41 -14.48
N SER A 479 15.19 17.98 -14.27
CA SER A 479 16.21 18.05 -15.32
C SER A 479 16.59 16.63 -15.80
N PRO A 480 16.47 16.32 -17.10
CA PRO A 480 16.93 15.05 -17.67
C PRO A 480 18.47 14.93 -17.63
N SER A 481 19.00 13.85 -18.22
CA SER A 481 20.45 13.68 -18.35
C SER A 481 21.05 14.80 -19.21
N GLN A 482 21.55 15.85 -18.54
CA GLN A 482 22.16 17.02 -19.17
C GLN A 482 23.23 16.63 -20.22
N GLN A 483 23.86 15.46 -20.08
CA GLN A 483 24.89 15.01 -21.02
C GLN A 483 24.34 14.64 -22.40
N LEU A 484 23.23 13.90 -22.49
CA LEU A 484 22.65 13.52 -23.78
C LEU A 484 22.11 14.77 -24.49
N GLN A 485 21.40 15.62 -23.75
CA GLN A 485 20.89 16.90 -24.25
C GLN A 485 22.02 17.81 -24.77
N ARG A 486 23.11 17.96 -24.00
CA ARG A 486 24.28 18.75 -24.43
C ARG A 486 24.95 18.16 -25.67
N ASN A 487 24.98 16.84 -25.82
CA ASN A 487 25.55 16.18 -27.00
C ASN A 487 24.72 16.50 -28.25
N VAL A 488 23.39 16.36 -28.16
CA VAL A 488 22.47 16.73 -29.25
C VAL A 488 22.56 18.23 -29.56
N ALA A 489 22.59 19.09 -28.54
CA ALA A 489 22.75 20.55 -28.70
C ALA A 489 24.04 20.91 -29.47
N THR A 490 25.16 20.28 -29.12
CA THR A 490 26.45 20.48 -29.83
C THR A 490 26.37 20.03 -31.28
N ALA A 491 25.70 18.92 -31.56
CA ALA A 491 25.49 18.43 -32.91
C ALA A 491 24.55 19.34 -33.73
N LEU A 492 23.54 19.94 -33.08
CA LEU A 492 22.67 20.96 -33.70
C LEU A 492 23.46 22.21 -34.13
N ASP A 493 24.40 22.67 -33.30
CA ASP A 493 25.30 23.77 -33.66
C ASP A 493 26.16 23.43 -34.89
N ARG A 494 26.65 22.19 -34.97
CA ARG A 494 27.48 21.71 -36.10
C ARG A 494 26.70 21.67 -37.42
N VAL A 495 25.42 21.28 -37.39
CA VAL A 495 24.54 21.33 -38.58
C VAL A 495 23.95 22.73 -38.83
N GLY A 496 24.34 23.74 -38.06
CA GLY A 496 23.94 25.14 -38.24
C GLY A 496 22.51 25.46 -37.78
N TRP A 497 21.92 24.65 -36.91
CA TRP A 497 20.60 24.92 -36.32
C TRP A 497 20.75 25.67 -34.99
N THR A 498 20.67 27.00 -35.05
CA THR A 498 20.78 27.87 -33.87
C THR A 498 19.62 27.68 -32.91
N HIS A 499 19.89 27.68 -31.61
CA HIS A 499 18.87 27.41 -30.59
C HIS A 499 19.19 28.04 -29.24
N VAL A 500 18.15 28.15 -28.41
CA VAL A 500 18.25 28.41 -26.97
C VAL A 500 18.17 27.07 -26.26
N PHE A 501 19.16 26.77 -25.43
CA PHE A 501 19.20 25.59 -24.59
C PHE A 501 18.30 25.77 -23.36
N GLU A 502 17.54 24.73 -22.99
CA GLU A 502 16.60 24.71 -21.85
C GLU A 502 15.64 25.91 -21.85
N HIS A 503 14.85 26.04 -22.91
CA HIS A 503 13.84 27.09 -23.00
C HIS A 503 12.57 26.71 -22.23
N VAL A 504 11.97 27.69 -21.53
CA VAL A 504 10.67 27.52 -20.88
C VAL A 504 9.64 28.40 -21.59
N THR A 505 8.54 27.83 -22.07
CA THR A 505 7.49 28.57 -22.77
C THR A 505 6.77 29.55 -21.84
N GLU A 506 6.00 30.46 -22.42
CA GLU A 506 5.15 31.40 -21.67
C GLU A 506 4.15 30.70 -20.75
N GLU A 507 3.77 29.47 -21.07
CA GLU A 507 2.84 28.65 -20.28
C GLU A 507 3.56 27.86 -19.20
N GLY A 508 4.89 27.72 -19.28
CA GLY A 508 5.72 27.03 -18.29
C GLY A 508 6.27 25.68 -18.73
N LEU A 509 5.96 25.20 -19.94
CA LEU A 509 6.50 23.95 -20.47
C LEU A 509 7.99 24.10 -20.79
N SER A 510 8.80 23.11 -20.40
CA SER A 510 10.23 23.09 -20.71
C SER A 510 10.48 22.40 -22.06
N LEU A 511 11.38 22.98 -22.85
CA LEU A 511 11.87 22.52 -24.15
C LEU A 511 13.39 22.43 -24.11
N ASP A 512 13.96 21.32 -24.56
CA ASP A 512 15.41 21.08 -24.45
C ASP A 512 16.22 22.05 -25.33
N MET A 513 15.84 22.19 -26.60
CA MET A 513 16.42 23.18 -27.51
C MET A 513 15.31 23.86 -28.31
N ALA A 514 15.28 25.19 -28.35
CA ALA A 514 14.18 25.92 -28.97
C ALA A 514 14.65 27.10 -29.84
N GLN A 515 13.86 27.41 -30.86
CA GLN A 515 13.85 28.67 -31.60
C GLN A 515 12.54 29.42 -31.29
N PRO A 516 12.49 30.21 -30.20
CA PRO A 516 11.24 30.77 -29.68
C PRO A 516 10.47 31.62 -30.71
N ASP A 517 11.19 32.43 -31.49
CA ASP A 517 10.60 33.33 -32.50
C ASP A 517 9.81 32.57 -33.58
N THR A 518 10.18 31.32 -33.86
CA THR A 518 9.54 30.48 -34.88
C THR A 518 8.73 29.33 -34.29
N LYS A 519 8.66 29.22 -32.96
CA LYS A 519 8.04 28.11 -32.22
C LYS A 519 8.48 26.73 -32.73
N ARG A 520 9.78 26.55 -32.95
CA ARG A 520 10.38 25.26 -33.31
C ARG A 520 11.22 24.74 -32.16
N ALA A 521 11.11 23.47 -31.85
CA ALA A 521 11.85 22.87 -30.76
C ALA A 521 12.35 21.47 -31.09
N VAL A 522 13.49 21.11 -30.51
CA VAL A 522 14.02 19.75 -30.51
C VAL A 522 13.92 19.23 -29.07
N GLU A 523 13.28 18.09 -28.88
CA GLU A 523 13.16 17.38 -27.60
C GLU A 523 14.02 16.11 -27.64
N VAL A 524 14.80 15.88 -26.60
CA VAL A 524 15.66 14.71 -26.46
C VAL A 524 14.98 13.70 -25.55
N ASP A 525 14.34 12.71 -26.15
CA ASP A 525 13.52 11.76 -25.41
C ASP A 525 14.39 10.65 -24.81
N GLY A 526 14.78 10.83 -23.55
CA GLY A 526 15.47 9.81 -22.77
C GLY A 526 14.63 8.55 -22.47
N PRO A 527 15.21 7.49 -21.87
CA PRO A 527 14.50 6.24 -21.59
C PRO A 527 13.24 6.37 -20.74
N HIS A 528 13.09 7.45 -19.96
CA HIS A 528 11.93 7.69 -19.11
C HIS A 528 10.67 8.09 -19.87
N HIS A 529 10.80 8.59 -21.10
CA HIS A 529 9.69 8.98 -21.97
C HIS A 529 8.93 7.79 -22.57
N TYR A 530 9.51 6.59 -22.50
CA TYR A 530 9.00 5.37 -23.12
C TYR A 530 8.65 4.31 -22.07
N LEU A 531 7.75 3.40 -22.45
CA LEU A 531 7.55 2.14 -21.73
C LEU A 531 8.82 1.28 -21.89
N LYS A 532 9.29 0.70 -20.78
CA LYS A 532 10.56 -0.03 -20.71
C LYS A 532 10.59 -1.16 -21.73
N LYS A 533 11.73 -1.26 -22.43
CA LYS A 533 11.98 -2.27 -23.49
C LYS A 533 11.03 -2.18 -24.70
N THR A 534 10.31 -1.07 -24.83
CA THR A 534 9.49 -0.76 -26.01
C THR A 534 10.00 0.53 -26.64
N ARG A 535 9.39 0.94 -27.76
CA ARG A 535 9.53 2.28 -28.34
C ARG A 535 8.21 3.09 -28.23
N ILE A 536 7.33 2.67 -27.33
CA ILE A 536 6.01 3.27 -27.12
C ILE A 536 6.18 4.38 -26.09
N GLU A 537 5.81 5.61 -26.46
CA GLU A 537 5.77 6.75 -25.55
C GLU A 537 4.74 6.52 -24.45
N ASN A 538 5.10 6.87 -23.22
CA ASN A 538 4.13 6.89 -22.12
C ASN A 538 3.12 8.04 -22.30
N GLY A 539 2.03 8.01 -21.53
CA GLY A 539 0.97 9.01 -21.70
C GLY A 539 1.38 10.43 -21.32
N SER A 540 2.27 10.60 -20.32
CA SER A 540 2.77 11.94 -19.97
C SER A 540 3.55 12.62 -21.09
N THR A 541 4.40 11.86 -21.80
CA THR A 541 5.14 12.35 -22.97
C THR A 541 4.18 12.73 -24.08
N ARG A 542 3.25 11.83 -24.45
CA ARG A 542 2.22 12.10 -25.47
C ARG A 542 1.39 13.33 -25.14
N PHE A 543 1.06 13.51 -23.87
CA PHE A 543 0.28 14.65 -23.39
C PHE A 543 1.06 15.97 -23.52
N LYS A 544 2.31 16.03 -23.05
CA LYS A 544 3.19 17.20 -23.24
C LYS A 544 3.33 17.55 -24.73
N SER A 545 3.61 16.56 -25.58
CA SER A 545 3.73 16.78 -27.04
C SER A 545 2.43 17.23 -27.68
N ARG A 546 1.25 16.84 -27.16
CA ARG A 546 -0.04 17.39 -27.61
C ARG A 546 -0.19 18.86 -27.22
N LEU A 547 0.10 19.22 -25.97
CA LEU A 547 0.01 20.60 -25.49
C LEU A 547 0.94 21.54 -26.25
N LEU A 548 2.19 21.14 -26.49
CA LEU A 548 3.14 21.91 -27.30
C LEU A 548 2.59 22.18 -28.72
N ARG A 549 2.04 21.15 -29.38
CA ARG A 549 1.39 21.32 -30.69
C ARG A 549 0.20 22.28 -30.63
N ARG A 550 -0.63 22.22 -29.58
CA ARG A 550 -1.76 23.16 -29.38
C ARG A 550 -1.30 24.60 -29.17
N LEU A 551 -0.11 24.79 -28.60
CA LEU A 551 0.54 26.10 -28.45
C LEU A 551 1.22 26.58 -29.74
N GLY A 552 1.13 25.81 -30.83
CA GLY A 552 1.73 26.12 -32.12
C GLY A 552 3.22 25.78 -32.22
N TRP A 553 3.75 24.97 -31.31
CA TRP A 553 5.12 24.46 -31.43
C TRP A 553 5.20 23.30 -32.41
N GLU A 554 6.12 23.41 -33.36
CA GLU A 554 6.61 22.28 -34.13
C GLU A 554 7.77 21.64 -33.36
N VAL A 555 7.68 20.34 -33.07
CA VAL A 555 8.65 19.64 -32.23
C VAL A 555 9.28 18.48 -33.01
N ALA A 556 10.60 18.47 -33.10
CA ALA A 556 11.38 17.34 -33.60
C ALA A 556 11.86 16.49 -32.41
N HIS A 557 11.39 15.25 -32.35
CA HIS A 557 11.74 14.31 -31.30
C HIS A 557 12.99 13.52 -31.67
N ILE A 558 13.94 13.46 -30.72
CA ILE A 558 15.21 12.73 -30.82
C ILE A 558 15.20 11.59 -29.79
N PRO A 559 14.73 10.39 -30.16
CA PRO A 559 14.72 9.25 -29.26
C PRO A 559 16.15 8.79 -28.90
N TYR A 560 16.40 8.54 -27.61
CA TYR A 560 17.72 8.09 -27.14
C TYR A 560 18.22 6.85 -27.88
N PHE A 561 17.34 5.88 -28.17
CA PHE A 561 17.72 4.63 -28.84
C PHE A 561 18.04 4.80 -30.33
N GLU A 562 17.57 5.88 -30.98
CA GLU A 562 17.98 6.25 -32.33
C GLU A 562 19.33 6.96 -32.28
N TRP A 563 19.51 7.87 -31.32
CA TRP A 563 20.75 8.63 -31.13
C TRP A 563 21.94 7.73 -30.75
N ASP A 564 21.76 6.84 -29.79
CA ASP A 564 22.79 5.93 -29.28
C ASP A 564 23.25 4.90 -30.33
N ALA A 565 22.47 4.71 -31.41
CA ALA A 565 22.79 3.79 -32.49
C ALA A 565 23.68 4.41 -33.60
N LEU A 566 23.92 5.73 -33.56
CA LEU A 566 24.70 6.46 -34.56
C LEU A 566 26.21 6.32 -34.32
N ASP A 567 26.99 6.14 -35.39
CA ASP A 567 28.45 5.95 -35.30
C ASP A 567 29.20 7.23 -35.68
N GLY A 568 29.43 8.08 -34.68
CA GLY A 568 30.22 9.31 -34.82
C GLY A 568 29.45 10.51 -35.37
N GLU A 569 30.18 11.62 -35.54
CA GLU A 569 29.60 12.95 -35.78
C GLU A 569 28.88 13.08 -37.13
N GLN A 570 29.36 12.40 -38.18
CA GLN A 570 28.78 12.50 -39.52
C GLN A 570 27.38 11.85 -39.60
N ASP A 571 27.19 10.72 -38.91
CA ASP A 571 25.90 10.05 -38.81
C ASP A 571 24.92 10.87 -37.98
N GLN A 572 25.40 11.45 -36.87
CA GLN A 572 24.63 12.41 -36.06
C GLN A 572 24.15 13.61 -36.89
N ASP A 573 25.03 14.20 -37.69
CA ASP A 573 24.68 15.35 -38.53
C ASP A 573 23.63 15.00 -39.56
N SER A 574 23.82 13.88 -40.26
CA SER A 574 22.88 13.41 -41.29
C SER A 574 21.51 13.09 -40.68
N TYR A 575 21.50 12.45 -39.50
CA TYR A 575 20.29 12.16 -38.76
C TYR A 575 19.56 13.43 -38.30
N LEU A 576 20.27 14.42 -37.74
CA LEU A 576 19.66 15.70 -37.35
C LEU A 576 19.11 16.44 -38.55
N GLN A 577 19.86 16.51 -39.66
CA GLN A 577 19.36 17.12 -40.90
C GLN A 577 18.07 16.48 -41.38
N GLU A 578 17.92 15.15 -41.25
CA GLU A 578 16.67 14.45 -41.56
C GLU A 578 15.56 14.82 -40.58
N LYS A 579 15.80 14.75 -39.27
CA LYS A 579 14.80 15.07 -38.24
C LYS A 579 14.29 16.51 -38.34
N LEU A 580 15.17 17.46 -38.66
CA LEU A 580 14.84 18.87 -38.79
C LEU A 580 13.98 19.17 -40.04
N LYS A 581 13.80 18.23 -40.99
CA LYS A 581 12.90 18.42 -42.14
C LYS A 581 11.44 18.59 -41.75
N VAL A 582 11.05 18.15 -40.54
CA VAL A 582 9.71 18.42 -40.00
C VAL A 582 9.38 19.92 -40.00
N PHE A 583 10.40 20.78 -39.86
CA PHE A 583 10.25 22.24 -39.90
C PHE A 583 10.21 22.84 -41.30
N ALA A 584 10.57 22.08 -42.33
CA ALA A 584 10.57 22.53 -43.72
C ALA A 584 9.22 22.32 -44.40
N THR A 585 8.40 21.38 -43.90
CA THR A 585 7.12 20.99 -44.51
C THR A 585 5.92 21.84 -44.07
N ALA A 586 6.07 22.68 -43.03
CA ALA A 586 5.00 23.54 -42.49
C ALA A 586 4.80 24.88 -43.25
N ARG A 587 5.52 25.11 -44.35
CA ARG A 587 5.27 26.21 -45.30
C ARG A 587 4.67 25.68 -46.60
N ALA A 588 3.39 25.34 -46.59
CA ALA A 588 2.54 25.26 -47.78
C ALA A 588 1.12 25.70 -47.44
#